data_AF-A0A7J8RBQ2-F1
#
_entry.id   AF-A0A7J8RBQ2-F1
#
_cell.length_a   1.000
_cell.length_b   1.000
_cell.length_c   1.000
_cell.angle_alpha   90.00
_cell.angle_beta   90.00
_cell.angle_gamma   90.00
#
_symmetry.space_group_name_H-M   'P 1'
#
loop_
_entity.id
_entity.type
_entity.pdbx_description
1 polymer ?
#
loop_
_entity_poly.entity_id
_entity_poly.type
_entity_poly.pdbx_seq_one_letter_code
_entity_poly.pdbx_strand_id
1 'polypeptide(L)'
;ICWSDDNFTLPVIITTPDISSAATPPRNVSSLSQSENISHLLSYIKLLIRRKTAAIAASDAGLYSESIRHFSKIVDGRRPASQGFLAECYMHRASAYKASGRIAESISDCNKTLALDPTSIQALETRAELLETIRCFPDCLHDLEHLKLLYNSIMRDRKLPGPPWKRHNVRYREIPGKLCALTAKIQRLKQRVASGETGNVDYYALIGLKRGCSRSELERAHLLLCLRHKPDKATGFIDRCELADERDLDSVKDRAKMSALLLYRLLQKGYSSVMSAIMDEEAAEKQRKKAAAATAALQAAIQVQQTQCCNSKLEPETGFNDRVNSGENKAATNAFQGVFCRDLAAVGSLLSQVGFNRPIPVKYEALSC
;
A
#
# COMPACT_ATOMS: atom_id res chain seq x y z
N ILE A 1 -35.00 -11.65 4.73
CA ILE A 1 -34.72 -13.09 4.93
C ILE A 1 -33.27 -13.17 5.41
N CYS A 2 -33.11 -13.25 6.74
CA CYS A 2 -31.83 -13.22 7.43
C CYS A 2 -31.65 -14.59 8.08
N TRP A 3 -30.82 -15.46 7.49
CA TRP A 3 -30.50 -16.76 8.08
C TRP A 3 -28.98 -16.91 8.07
N SER A 4 -28.41 -16.56 9.22
CA SER A 4 -27.09 -16.91 9.70
C SER A 4 -27.07 -18.38 10.10
N ASP A 5 -26.14 -19.15 9.57
CA ASP A 5 -25.72 -20.42 10.15
C ASP A 5 -24.19 -20.43 10.23
N ASP A 6 -23.70 -19.87 11.33
CA ASP A 6 -22.40 -20.18 11.88
C ASP A 6 -22.45 -21.63 12.38
N ASN A 7 -21.64 -22.52 11.80
CA ASN A 7 -21.33 -23.78 12.45
C ASN A 7 -19.80 -23.97 12.46
N PHE A 8 -19.23 -23.64 13.63
CA PHE A 8 -17.88 -23.99 14.03
C PHE A 8 -17.91 -25.40 14.63
N THR A 9 -17.26 -26.37 14.00
CA THR A 9 -16.95 -27.66 14.62
C THR A 9 -15.44 -27.83 14.73
N LEU A 10 -14.94 -27.74 15.98
CA LEU A 10 -13.62 -28.23 16.38
C LEU A 10 -13.69 -29.75 16.59
N PRO A 11 -12.68 -30.55 16.24
CA PRO A 11 -12.68 -31.96 16.58
C PRO A 11 -12.26 -32.12 18.05
N VAL A 12 -13.20 -32.62 18.85
CA VAL A 12 -12.96 -33.12 20.21
C VAL A 12 -12.27 -34.48 20.08
N ILE A 13 -11.03 -34.55 20.58
CA ILE A 13 -10.32 -35.82 20.81
C ILE A 13 -10.90 -36.41 22.09
N ILE A 14 -11.61 -37.53 22.00
CA ILE A 14 -11.96 -38.37 23.15
C ILE A 14 -11.45 -39.80 22.88
N THR A 15 -10.56 -40.21 23.76
CA THR A 15 -10.00 -41.54 23.99
C THR A 15 -11.09 -42.56 24.35
N THR A 16 -10.90 -43.79 23.89
CA THR A 16 -11.70 -45.00 24.19
C THR A 16 -11.69 -45.34 25.70
N PRO A 17 -12.66 -46.15 26.19
CA PRO A 17 -12.50 -47.62 26.15
C PRO A 17 -13.78 -48.42 25.82
N ASP A 18 -13.56 -49.71 25.59
CA ASP A 18 -14.45 -50.79 25.12
C ASP A 18 -15.74 -51.01 25.91
N ILE A 19 -16.78 -51.55 25.22
CA ILE A 19 -17.52 -52.80 25.54
C ILE A 19 -18.56 -53.09 24.43
N SER A 20 -18.84 -54.38 24.29
CA SER A 20 -19.35 -55.22 23.20
C SER A 20 -20.78 -55.07 22.64
N SER A 21 -20.89 -55.55 21.38
CA SER A 21 -22.02 -56.26 20.74
C SER A 21 -23.15 -55.46 20.09
N ALA A 22 -23.13 -55.40 18.75
CA ALA A 22 -24.26 -55.76 17.86
C ALA A 22 -23.80 -55.65 16.40
N ALA A 23 -24.07 -56.69 15.62
CA ALA A 23 -23.70 -56.78 14.21
C ALA A 23 -24.47 -55.74 13.36
N THR A 24 -23.76 -54.68 12.94
CA THR A 24 -24.13 -53.85 11.79
C THR A 24 -23.06 -54.00 10.71
N PRO A 25 -23.43 -54.06 9.41
CA PRO A 25 -22.43 -54.11 8.34
C PRO A 25 -21.54 -52.86 8.44
N PRO A 26 -20.25 -52.93 8.06
CA PRO A 26 -19.35 -51.79 8.19
C PRO A 26 -19.87 -50.68 7.26
N ARG A 27 -20.57 -49.69 7.82
CA ARG A 27 -20.76 -48.42 7.13
C ARG A 27 -19.36 -47.88 6.91
N ASN A 28 -18.98 -47.68 5.65
CA ASN A 28 -17.70 -47.11 5.25
C ASN A 28 -17.55 -45.68 5.82
N VAL A 29 -17.17 -45.56 7.09
CA VAL A 29 -16.94 -44.28 7.79
C VAL A 29 -15.85 -43.46 7.08
N SER A 30 -14.91 -44.15 6.42
CA SER A 30 -13.88 -43.55 5.57
C SER A 30 -14.43 -42.86 4.31
N SER A 31 -15.49 -43.40 3.69
CA SER A 31 -16.09 -42.81 2.49
C SER A 31 -16.93 -41.57 2.80
N LEU A 32 -17.60 -41.56 3.96
CA LEU A 32 -18.36 -40.42 4.47
C LEU A 32 -17.42 -39.26 4.85
N SER A 33 -16.33 -39.53 5.58
CA SER A 33 -15.36 -38.48 5.92
C SER A 33 -14.63 -37.92 4.71
N GLN A 34 -14.33 -38.75 3.70
CA GLN A 34 -13.78 -38.29 2.42
C GLN A 34 -14.78 -37.41 1.66
N SER A 35 -16.07 -37.78 1.64
CA SER A 35 -17.11 -36.98 0.99
C SER A 35 -17.33 -35.63 1.69
N GLU A 36 -17.29 -35.61 3.02
CA GLU A 36 -17.37 -34.38 3.83
C GLU A 36 -16.16 -33.49 3.57
N ASN A 37 -14.95 -34.05 3.55
CA ASN A 37 -13.72 -33.32 3.20
C ASN A 37 -13.76 -32.71 1.79
N ILE A 38 -14.25 -33.46 0.79
CA ILE A 38 -14.43 -32.95 -0.58
C ILE A 38 -15.47 -31.83 -0.59
N SER A 39 -16.57 -31.96 0.15
CA SER A 39 -17.60 -30.92 0.25
C SER A 39 -17.06 -29.63 0.88
N HIS A 40 -16.24 -29.75 1.93
CA HIS A 40 -15.58 -28.62 2.60
C HIS A 40 -14.48 -27.98 1.74
N LEU A 41 -13.79 -28.75 0.91
CA LEU A 41 -12.83 -28.22 -0.05
C LEU A 41 -13.55 -27.47 -1.18
N LEU A 42 -14.62 -28.06 -1.71
CA LEU A 42 -15.44 -27.44 -2.75
C LEU A 42 -16.09 -26.15 -2.27
N SER A 43 -16.62 -26.11 -1.03
CA SER A 43 -17.17 -24.89 -0.45
C SER A 43 -16.11 -23.80 -0.31
N TYR A 44 -14.89 -24.18 0.08
CA TYR A 44 -13.76 -23.26 0.20
C TYR A 44 -13.29 -22.72 -1.16
N ILE A 45 -13.17 -23.57 -2.17
CA ILE A 45 -12.83 -23.14 -3.54
C ILE A 45 -13.90 -22.16 -4.06
N LYS A 46 -15.18 -22.47 -3.87
CA LYS A 46 -16.29 -21.58 -4.22
C LYS A 46 -16.19 -20.25 -3.47
N LEU A 47 -15.84 -20.26 -2.19
CA LEU A 47 -15.63 -19.05 -1.40
C LEU A 47 -14.48 -18.19 -1.96
N LEU A 48 -13.34 -18.80 -2.30
CA LEU A 48 -12.19 -18.10 -2.88
C LEU A 48 -12.55 -17.46 -4.24
N ILE A 49 -13.25 -18.19 -5.10
CA ILE A 49 -13.69 -17.68 -6.41
C ILE A 49 -14.68 -16.51 -6.24
N ARG A 50 -15.67 -16.63 -5.35
CA ARG A 50 -16.62 -15.55 -5.04
C ARG A 50 -15.92 -14.32 -4.47
N ARG A 51 -14.93 -14.52 -3.60
CA ARG A 51 -14.17 -13.42 -3.01
C ARG A 51 -13.27 -12.74 -4.06
N LYS A 52 -12.63 -13.52 -4.94
CA LYS A 52 -11.81 -12.99 -6.05
C LYS A 52 -12.66 -12.18 -7.02
N THR A 53 -13.83 -12.69 -7.42
CA THR A 53 -14.75 -11.97 -8.31
C THR A 53 -15.25 -10.67 -7.69
N ALA A 54 -15.62 -10.68 -6.40
CA ALA A 54 -15.95 -9.45 -5.67
C ALA A 54 -14.79 -8.46 -5.61
N ALA A 55 -13.56 -8.94 -5.43
CA ALA A 55 -12.36 -8.09 -5.41
C ALA A 55 -12.09 -7.43 -6.77
N ILE A 56 -12.23 -8.18 -7.86
CA ILE A 56 -12.08 -7.67 -9.23
C ILE A 56 -13.18 -6.63 -9.52
N ALA A 57 -14.44 -6.93 -9.20
CA ALA A 57 -15.53 -5.98 -9.36
C ALA A 57 -15.31 -4.69 -8.56
N ALA A 58 -14.75 -4.78 -7.34
CA ALA A 58 -14.39 -3.60 -6.56
C ALA A 58 -13.24 -2.80 -7.20
N SER A 59 -12.24 -3.46 -7.78
CA SER A 59 -11.18 -2.78 -8.56
C SER A 59 -11.74 -2.05 -9.77
N ASP A 60 -12.64 -2.69 -10.51
CA ASP A 60 -13.27 -2.12 -11.71
C ASP A 60 -14.17 -0.94 -11.36
N ALA A 61 -14.78 -0.95 -10.17
CA ALA A 61 -15.54 0.16 -9.60
C ALA A 61 -14.66 1.28 -8.99
N GLY A 62 -13.33 1.16 -9.01
CA GLY A 62 -12.41 2.13 -8.43
C GLY A 62 -12.30 2.08 -6.89
N LEU A 63 -12.94 1.11 -6.23
CA LEU A 63 -12.90 0.91 -4.78
C LEU A 63 -11.66 0.09 -4.39
N TYR A 64 -10.48 0.68 -4.56
CA TYR A 64 -9.20 -0.02 -4.39
C TYR A 64 -8.97 -0.54 -2.95
N SER A 65 -9.42 0.19 -1.93
CA SER A 65 -9.31 -0.24 -0.53
C SER A 65 -10.07 -1.55 -0.25
N GLU A 66 -11.30 -1.66 -0.77
CA GLU A 66 -12.10 -2.87 -0.63
C GLU A 66 -11.50 -4.02 -1.43
N SER A 67 -11.04 -3.76 -2.66
CA SER A 67 -10.33 -4.76 -3.46
C SER A 67 -9.12 -5.33 -2.71
N ILE A 68 -8.27 -4.45 -2.15
CA ILE A 68 -7.11 -4.84 -1.31
C ILE A 68 -7.55 -5.68 -0.12
N ARG A 69 -8.65 -5.32 0.55
CA ARG A 69 -9.18 -6.06 1.70
C ARG A 69 -9.65 -7.45 1.29
N HIS A 70 -10.35 -7.58 0.17
CA HIS A 70 -10.80 -8.87 -0.34
C HIS A 70 -9.63 -9.78 -0.74
N PHE A 71 -8.64 -9.26 -1.46
CA PHE A 71 -7.44 -10.03 -1.81
C PHE A 71 -6.59 -10.38 -0.59
N SER A 72 -6.45 -9.49 0.40
CA SER A 72 -5.72 -9.82 1.63
C SER A 72 -6.37 -10.96 2.39
N LYS A 73 -7.71 -11.01 2.46
CA LYS A 73 -8.44 -12.16 3.03
C LYS A 73 -8.22 -13.47 2.27
N ILE A 74 -7.86 -13.41 0.99
CA ILE A 74 -7.49 -14.61 0.21
C ILE A 74 -6.06 -15.03 0.57
N VAL A 75 -5.09 -14.13 0.44
CA VAL A 75 -3.66 -14.48 0.56
C VAL A 75 -3.17 -14.67 2.00
N ASP A 76 -3.88 -14.10 2.97
CA ASP A 76 -3.63 -14.26 4.41
C ASP A 76 -4.57 -15.32 5.02
N GLY A 77 -5.32 -16.04 4.18
CA GLY A 77 -6.18 -17.15 4.59
C GLY A 77 -5.38 -18.32 5.20
N ARG A 78 -6.00 -19.07 6.11
CA ARG A 78 -5.34 -20.21 6.78
C ARG A 78 -5.15 -21.43 5.89
N ARG A 79 -6.04 -21.63 4.92
CA ARG A 79 -5.98 -22.80 4.03
C ARG A 79 -5.12 -22.47 2.82
N PRO A 80 -4.18 -23.36 2.44
CA PRO A 80 -3.39 -23.18 1.24
C PRO A 80 -4.24 -23.02 -0.02
N ALA A 81 -3.64 -22.41 -1.03
CA ALA A 81 -4.22 -22.31 -2.36
C ALA A 81 -3.13 -22.55 -3.41
N SER A 82 -3.55 -22.92 -4.62
CA SER A 82 -2.61 -23.23 -5.70
C SER A 82 -1.73 -22.05 -6.08
N GLN A 83 -0.48 -22.36 -6.43
CA GLN A 83 0.54 -21.40 -6.86
C GLN A 83 0.04 -20.39 -7.89
N GLY A 84 -0.58 -20.86 -8.97
CA GLY A 84 -1.08 -19.99 -10.03
C GLY A 84 -2.20 -19.05 -9.56
N PHE A 85 -3.09 -19.55 -8.69
CA PHE A 85 -4.18 -18.75 -8.13
C PHE A 85 -3.66 -17.65 -7.20
N LEU A 86 -2.69 -17.98 -6.35
CA LEU A 86 -2.07 -16.99 -5.45
C LEU A 86 -1.27 -15.95 -6.22
N ALA A 87 -0.50 -16.33 -7.24
CA ALA A 87 0.24 -15.41 -8.09
C ALA A 87 -0.71 -14.38 -8.73
N GLU A 88 -1.85 -14.83 -9.24
CA GLU A 88 -2.88 -13.95 -9.82
C GLU A 88 -3.51 -13.02 -8.77
N CYS A 89 -3.80 -13.53 -7.57
CA CYS A 89 -4.35 -12.72 -6.47
C CYS A 89 -3.35 -11.64 -6.00
N TYR A 90 -2.06 -11.97 -5.90
CA TYR A 90 -1.02 -10.98 -5.60
C TYR A 90 -0.92 -9.94 -6.71
N MET A 91 -0.98 -10.35 -7.98
CA MET A 91 -0.93 -9.42 -9.10
C MET A 91 -2.12 -8.44 -9.08
N HIS A 92 -3.34 -8.91 -8.89
CA HIS A 92 -4.49 -8.02 -8.79
C HIS A 92 -4.41 -7.09 -7.57
N ARG A 93 -3.93 -7.59 -6.43
CA ARG A 93 -3.71 -6.76 -5.24
C ARG A 93 -2.62 -5.71 -5.47
N ALA A 94 -1.55 -6.06 -6.19
CA ALA A 94 -0.52 -5.10 -6.63
C ALA A 94 -1.14 -4.00 -7.51
N SER A 95 -1.97 -4.37 -8.50
CA SER A 95 -2.67 -3.38 -9.33
C SER A 95 -3.55 -2.42 -8.50
N ALA A 96 -4.26 -2.94 -7.49
CA ALA A 96 -5.05 -2.11 -6.58
C ALA A 96 -4.16 -1.21 -5.69
N TYR A 97 -3.03 -1.71 -5.19
CA TYR A 97 -2.05 -0.90 -4.46
C TYR A 97 -1.48 0.22 -5.32
N LYS A 98 -1.04 -0.10 -6.55
CA LYS A 98 -0.59 0.87 -7.54
C LYS A 98 -1.64 1.96 -7.77
N ALA A 99 -2.90 1.60 -8.01
CA ALA A 99 -3.97 2.56 -8.24
C ALA A 99 -4.27 3.43 -7.01
N SER A 100 -4.05 2.90 -5.80
CA SER A 100 -4.14 3.67 -4.55
C SER A 100 -2.89 4.51 -4.21
N GLY A 101 -1.85 4.50 -5.06
CA GLY A 101 -0.60 5.23 -4.83
C GLY A 101 0.36 4.57 -3.82
N ARG A 102 0.09 3.33 -3.42
CA ARG A 102 0.89 2.55 -2.46
C ARG A 102 1.99 1.77 -3.17
N ILE A 103 3.06 2.48 -3.54
CA ILE A 103 4.11 1.97 -4.43
C ILE A 103 4.89 0.81 -3.79
N ALA A 104 5.37 0.96 -2.55
CA ALA A 104 6.16 -0.07 -1.87
C ALA A 104 5.40 -1.39 -1.72
N GLU A 105 4.13 -1.35 -1.32
CA GLU A 105 3.29 -2.55 -1.21
C GLU A 105 3.02 -3.18 -2.57
N SER A 106 2.79 -2.37 -3.61
CA SER A 106 2.62 -2.87 -4.96
C SER A 106 3.88 -3.59 -5.46
N ILE A 107 5.08 -3.03 -5.25
CA ILE A 107 6.35 -3.68 -5.60
C ILE A 107 6.50 -4.99 -4.82
N SER A 108 6.15 -5.01 -3.53
CA SER A 108 6.22 -6.23 -2.71
C SER A 108 5.32 -7.35 -3.24
N ASP A 109 4.12 -7.05 -3.74
CA ASP A 109 3.22 -8.06 -4.29
C ASP A 109 3.64 -8.48 -5.71
N CYS A 110 4.21 -7.58 -6.52
CA CYS A 110 4.90 -7.95 -7.76
C CYS A 110 6.06 -8.91 -7.50
N ASN A 111 6.86 -8.67 -6.45
CA ASN A 111 7.96 -9.55 -6.05
C ASN A 111 7.47 -10.96 -5.69
N LYS A 112 6.39 -11.07 -4.92
CA LYS A 112 5.77 -12.38 -4.61
C LYS A 112 5.22 -13.06 -5.85
N THR A 113 4.59 -12.30 -6.75
CA THR A 113 4.10 -12.82 -8.03
C THR A 113 5.24 -13.39 -8.86
N LEU A 114 6.39 -12.71 -8.95
CA LEU A 114 7.56 -13.16 -9.70
C LEU A 114 8.34 -14.29 -9.00
N ALA A 115 8.22 -14.41 -7.68
CA ALA A 115 8.71 -15.57 -6.95
C ALA A 115 7.85 -16.81 -7.27
N LEU A 116 6.53 -16.66 -7.41
CA LEU A 116 5.64 -17.78 -7.78
C LEU A 116 5.63 -18.08 -9.29
N ASP A 117 5.64 -17.05 -10.14
CA ASP A 117 5.61 -17.12 -11.59
C ASP A 117 6.63 -16.14 -12.18
N PRO A 118 7.89 -16.56 -12.39
CA PRO A 118 8.92 -15.70 -12.95
C PRO A 118 8.66 -15.32 -14.42
N THR A 119 7.72 -16.00 -15.10
CA THR A 119 7.32 -15.71 -16.49
C THR A 119 6.14 -14.75 -16.58
N SER A 120 5.73 -14.16 -15.45
CA SER A 120 4.62 -13.20 -15.43
C SER A 120 4.99 -11.88 -16.08
N ILE A 121 4.60 -11.73 -17.35
CA ILE A 121 4.73 -10.48 -18.15
C ILE A 121 4.12 -9.30 -17.38
N GLN A 122 2.90 -9.47 -16.86
CA GLN A 122 2.17 -8.40 -16.16
C GLN A 122 2.92 -7.91 -14.92
N ALA A 123 3.54 -8.82 -14.16
CA ALA A 123 4.27 -8.44 -12.95
C ALA A 123 5.56 -7.68 -13.29
N LEU A 124 6.29 -8.08 -14.34
CA LEU A 124 7.46 -7.34 -14.82
C LEU A 124 7.08 -5.96 -15.34
N GLU A 125 6.04 -5.86 -16.17
CA GLU A 125 5.55 -4.57 -16.70
C GLU A 125 5.12 -3.63 -15.58
N THR A 126 4.33 -4.14 -14.61
CA THR A 126 3.84 -3.34 -13.48
C THR A 126 4.98 -2.90 -12.56
N ARG A 127 5.94 -3.79 -12.25
CA ARG A 127 7.08 -3.44 -11.40
C ARG A 127 8.02 -2.46 -12.08
N ALA A 128 8.30 -2.63 -13.38
CA ALA A 128 9.09 -1.68 -14.16
C ALA A 128 8.44 -0.30 -14.20
N GLU A 129 7.12 -0.23 -14.38
CA GLU A 129 6.39 1.04 -14.37
C GLU A 129 6.48 1.73 -13.00
N LEU A 130 6.28 1.00 -11.90
CA LEU A 130 6.43 1.54 -10.54
C LEU A 130 7.85 2.06 -10.29
N LEU A 131 8.87 1.29 -10.68
CA LEU A 131 10.28 1.68 -10.56
C LEU A 131 10.60 2.92 -11.42
N GLU A 132 10.00 3.04 -12.60
CA GLU A 132 10.10 4.23 -13.44
C GLU A 132 9.44 5.45 -12.78
N THR A 133 8.27 5.29 -12.14
CA THR A 133 7.59 6.40 -11.44
C THR A 133 8.42 6.97 -10.29
N ILE A 134 9.12 6.11 -9.53
CA ILE A 134 10.05 6.54 -8.47
C ILE A 134 11.44 6.88 -9.02
N ARG A 135 11.65 6.87 -10.34
CA ARG A 135 12.93 7.13 -11.01
C ARG A 135 14.07 6.19 -10.60
N CYS A 136 13.75 4.98 -10.14
CA CYS A 136 14.72 3.92 -9.93
C CYS A 136 15.05 3.23 -11.25
N PHE A 137 15.75 3.94 -12.13
CA PHE A 137 16.03 3.49 -13.50
C PHE A 137 16.88 2.21 -13.62
N PRO A 138 17.90 1.96 -12.76
CA PRO A 138 18.67 0.72 -12.86
C PRO A 138 17.81 -0.53 -12.66
N ASP A 139 16.97 -0.54 -11.62
CA ASP A 139 16.09 -1.67 -11.31
C ASP A 139 14.98 -1.79 -12.38
N CYS A 140 14.44 -0.66 -12.85
CA CYS A 140 13.50 -0.65 -13.98
C CYS A 140 14.12 -1.27 -15.24
N LEU A 141 15.37 -0.93 -15.56
CA LEU A 141 16.07 -1.48 -16.73
C LEU A 141 16.22 -2.99 -16.63
N HIS A 142 16.57 -3.50 -15.46
CA HIS A 142 16.67 -4.94 -15.22
C HIS A 142 15.35 -5.66 -15.52
N ASP A 143 14.21 -5.13 -15.07
CA ASP A 143 12.90 -5.71 -15.36
C ASP A 143 12.52 -5.66 -16.84
N LEU A 144 12.83 -4.54 -17.51
CA LEU A 144 12.57 -4.40 -18.95
C LEU A 144 13.46 -5.32 -19.79
N GLU A 145 14.72 -5.54 -19.38
CA GLU A 145 15.62 -6.49 -20.02
C GLU A 145 15.15 -7.93 -19.83
N HIS A 146 14.69 -8.28 -18.63
CA HIS A 146 14.08 -9.59 -18.39
C HIS A 146 12.81 -9.79 -19.23
N LEU A 147 11.96 -8.77 -19.33
CA LEU A 147 10.77 -8.79 -20.19
C LEU A 147 11.15 -8.96 -21.67
N LYS A 148 12.23 -8.33 -22.12
CA LYS A 148 12.75 -8.48 -23.49
C LYS A 148 13.20 -9.92 -23.76
N LEU A 149 13.92 -10.53 -22.82
CA LEU A 149 14.32 -11.94 -22.92
C LEU A 149 13.10 -12.86 -23.01
N LEU A 150 12.07 -12.61 -22.20
CA LEU A 150 10.84 -13.39 -22.22
C LEU A 150 10.10 -13.25 -23.56
N TYR A 151 9.96 -12.04 -24.11
CA TYR A 151 9.38 -11.85 -25.43
C TYR A 151 10.18 -12.55 -26.53
N ASN A 152 11.51 -12.52 -26.46
CA ASN A 152 12.37 -13.24 -27.41
C ASN A 152 12.17 -14.77 -27.32
N SER A 153 12.06 -15.33 -26.11
CA SER A 153 11.74 -16.75 -25.91
C SER A 153 10.37 -17.09 -26.51
N ILE A 154 9.34 -16.28 -26.26
CA ILE A 154 7.99 -16.51 -26.82
C ILE A 154 8.02 -16.49 -28.36
N MET A 155 8.79 -15.57 -28.95
CA MET A 155 8.96 -15.51 -30.42
C MET A 155 9.66 -16.75 -30.97
N ARG A 156 10.69 -17.25 -30.29
CA ARG A 156 11.41 -18.47 -30.66
C ARG A 156 10.50 -19.71 -30.56
N ASP A 157 9.81 -19.86 -29.44
CA ASP A 157 9.07 -21.07 -29.09
C ASP A 157 7.64 -21.09 -29.67
N ARG A 158 7.16 -19.93 -30.15
CA ARG A 158 5.81 -19.70 -30.69
C ARG A 158 4.69 -20.08 -29.71
N LYS A 159 4.99 -20.05 -28.41
CA LYS A 159 4.08 -20.43 -27.32
C LYS A 159 4.15 -19.41 -26.19
N LEU A 160 2.99 -19.09 -25.62
CA LEU A 160 2.92 -18.24 -24.44
C LEU A 160 3.26 -19.06 -23.17
N PRO A 161 3.85 -18.42 -22.13
CA PRO A 161 4.23 -19.14 -20.92
C PRO A 161 3.02 -19.68 -20.14
N GLY A 162 3.08 -20.93 -19.70
CA GLY A 162 2.03 -21.57 -18.93
C GLY A 162 0.99 -22.32 -19.78
N PRO A 163 -0.10 -22.80 -19.14
CA PRO A 163 -1.06 -23.67 -19.81
C PRO A 163 -1.82 -22.96 -20.95
N PRO A 164 -2.28 -23.69 -21.99
CA PRO A 164 -2.99 -23.10 -23.13
C PRO A 164 -4.27 -22.33 -22.76
N TRP A 165 -4.93 -22.73 -21.68
CA TRP A 165 -6.15 -22.08 -21.18
C TRP A 165 -5.89 -20.89 -20.25
N LYS A 166 -4.63 -20.64 -19.86
CA LYS A 166 -4.27 -19.47 -19.05
C LYS A 166 -4.55 -18.22 -19.88
N ARG A 167 -5.34 -17.30 -19.32
CA ARG A 167 -5.59 -16.00 -19.98
C ARG A 167 -4.36 -15.12 -19.80
N HIS A 168 -3.72 -14.76 -20.90
CA HIS A 168 -2.64 -13.76 -20.90
C HIS A 168 -3.19 -12.39 -21.25
N ASN A 169 -2.64 -11.35 -20.64
CA ASN A 169 -2.96 -9.97 -20.99
C ASN A 169 -2.35 -9.52 -22.33
N VAL A 170 -1.51 -10.35 -22.93
CA VAL A 170 -0.81 -10.06 -24.19
C VAL A 170 -1.12 -11.14 -25.20
N ARG A 171 -1.57 -10.72 -26.39
CA ARG A 171 -1.76 -11.64 -27.52
C ARG A 171 -0.46 -11.81 -28.28
N TYR A 172 -0.21 -13.01 -28.81
CA TYR A 172 1.01 -13.32 -29.57
C TYR A 172 1.29 -12.32 -30.70
N ARG A 173 0.24 -11.93 -31.45
CA ARG A 173 0.32 -10.96 -32.55
C ARG A 173 0.87 -9.58 -32.14
N GLU A 174 0.70 -9.19 -30.87
CA GLU A 174 1.12 -7.89 -30.36
C GLU A 174 2.60 -7.90 -29.91
N ILE A 175 3.21 -9.07 -29.75
CA ILE A 175 4.55 -9.21 -29.18
C ILE A 175 5.63 -8.53 -30.03
N PRO A 176 5.69 -8.66 -31.38
CA PRO A 176 6.71 -7.97 -32.16
C PRO A 176 6.65 -6.44 -31.99
N GLY A 177 5.45 -5.87 -31.97
CA GLY A 177 5.23 -4.44 -31.74
C GLY A 177 5.67 -4.02 -30.34
N LYS A 178 5.28 -4.79 -29.31
CA LYS A 178 5.70 -4.55 -27.92
C LYS A 178 7.21 -4.68 -27.75
N LEU A 179 7.86 -5.63 -28.41
CA LEU A 179 9.31 -5.83 -28.37
C LEU A 179 10.08 -4.65 -28.98
N CYS A 180 9.57 -4.08 -30.09
CA CYS A 180 10.12 -2.87 -30.69
C CYS A 180 10.00 -1.67 -29.74
N ALA A 181 8.80 -1.41 -29.21
CA ALA A 181 8.56 -0.35 -28.24
C ALA A 181 9.40 -0.50 -26.96
N LEU A 182 9.54 -1.74 -26.47
CA LEU A 182 10.35 -2.09 -25.33
C LEU A 182 11.84 -1.81 -25.58
N THR A 183 12.35 -2.18 -26.75
CA THR A 183 13.76 -1.93 -27.12
C THR A 183 14.05 -0.42 -27.18
N ALA A 184 13.16 0.36 -27.78
CA ALA A 184 13.28 1.82 -27.79
C ALA A 184 13.21 2.41 -26.37
N LYS A 185 12.35 1.88 -25.50
CA LYS A 185 12.24 2.30 -24.10
C LYS A 185 13.52 2.01 -23.32
N ILE A 186 14.09 0.80 -23.48
CA ILE A 186 15.36 0.41 -22.85
C ILE A 186 16.49 1.34 -23.29
N GLN A 187 16.61 1.64 -24.59
CA GLN A 187 17.64 2.56 -25.09
C GLN A 187 17.51 3.96 -24.49
N ARG A 188 16.29 4.52 -24.44
CA ARG A 188 16.04 5.82 -23.80
C ARG A 188 16.42 5.82 -22.32
N LEU A 189 16.04 4.78 -21.57
CA LEU A 189 16.40 4.67 -20.16
C LEU A 189 17.92 4.50 -19.95
N LYS A 190 18.60 3.74 -20.81
CA LYS A 190 20.08 3.62 -20.78
C LYS A 190 20.77 4.96 -21.00
N GLN A 191 20.28 5.78 -21.94
CA GLN A 191 20.81 7.13 -22.16
C GLN A 191 20.62 8.03 -20.92
N ARG A 192 19.44 7.98 -20.28
CA ARG A 192 19.18 8.73 -19.04
C ARG A 192 20.10 8.30 -17.90
N VAL A 193 20.32 6.99 -17.74
CA VAL A 193 21.27 6.44 -16.77
C VAL A 193 22.70 6.91 -17.09
N ALA A 194 23.12 6.88 -18.35
CA ALA A 194 24.43 7.36 -18.78
C ALA A 194 24.63 8.87 -18.55
N SER A 195 23.56 9.67 -18.63
CA SER A 195 23.58 11.09 -18.32
C SER A 195 23.69 11.43 -16.83
N GLY A 196 23.72 10.42 -15.94
CA GLY A 196 23.90 10.61 -14.50
C GLY A 196 22.61 10.73 -13.68
N GLU A 197 21.43 10.48 -14.27
CA GLU A 197 20.14 10.54 -13.56
C GLU A 197 19.92 9.41 -12.52
N THR A 198 20.94 8.61 -12.20
CA THR A 198 20.82 7.42 -11.33
C THR A 198 20.57 7.76 -9.85
N GLY A 199 20.96 8.95 -9.38
CA GLY A 199 20.85 9.35 -7.98
C GLY A 199 19.51 9.99 -7.58
N ASN A 200 18.64 10.31 -8.54
CA ASN A 200 17.43 11.10 -8.29
C ASN A 200 16.17 10.22 -8.12
N VAL A 201 16.22 9.28 -7.17
CA VAL A 201 15.08 8.42 -6.83
C VAL A 201 14.08 9.22 -5.98
N ASP A 202 12.80 9.19 -6.35
CA ASP A 202 11.74 9.83 -5.56
C ASP A 202 11.35 8.94 -4.37
N TYR A 203 12.10 9.10 -3.28
CA TYR A 203 11.87 8.36 -2.04
C TYR A 203 10.57 8.77 -1.32
N TYR A 204 10.07 9.99 -1.56
CA TYR A 204 8.79 10.43 -1.01
C TYR A 204 7.64 9.62 -1.63
N ALA A 205 7.65 9.47 -2.96
CA ALA A 205 6.68 8.64 -3.66
C ALA A 205 6.78 7.16 -3.25
N LEU A 206 8.00 6.62 -3.09
CA LEU A 206 8.22 5.24 -2.64
C LEU A 206 7.60 4.96 -1.26
N ILE A 207 7.85 5.84 -0.28
CA ILE A 207 7.36 5.69 1.10
C ILE A 207 5.88 6.08 1.21
N GLY A 208 5.37 6.89 0.28
CA GLY A 208 3.99 7.40 0.27
C GLY A 208 3.82 8.66 1.13
N LEU A 209 4.84 9.51 1.21
CA LEU A 209 4.83 10.75 1.97
C LEU A 209 4.79 11.98 1.04
N LYS A 210 4.28 13.09 1.57
CA LYS A 210 4.35 14.40 0.90
C LYS A 210 5.73 15.03 1.13
N ARG A 211 6.17 15.90 0.22
CA ARG A 211 7.38 16.71 0.40
C ARG A 211 7.18 17.69 1.56
N GLY A 212 8.21 17.87 2.40
CA GLY A 212 8.12 18.65 3.64
C GLY A 212 7.35 17.94 4.75
N CYS A 213 7.33 16.60 4.77
CA CYS A 213 6.74 15.84 5.86
C CYS A 213 7.51 16.04 7.17
N SER A 214 6.82 15.88 8.30
CA SER A 214 7.49 15.98 9.60
C SER A 214 8.38 14.76 9.84
N ARG A 215 9.44 14.94 10.63
CA ARG A 215 10.30 13.85 11.08
C ARG A 215 9.50 12.68 11.70
N SER A 216 8.50 13.00 12.53
CA SER A 216 7.66 11.98 13.19
C SER A 216 6.79 11.18 12.22
N GLU A 217 6.35 11.77 11.11
CA GLU A 217 5.61 11.07 10.06
C GLU A 217 6.52 10.12 9.29
N LEU A 218 7.73 10.57 8.97
CA LEU A 218 8.73 9.73 8.32
C LEU A 218 9.09 8.51 9.17
N GLU A 219 9.39 8.71 10.45
CA GLU A 219 9.77 7.63 11.38
C GLU A 219 8.64 6.58 11.52
N ARG A 220 7.38 7.03 11.65
CA ARG A 220 6.22 6.13 11.71
C ARG A 220 6.01 5.35 10.41
N ALA A 221 6.07 6.02 9.26
CA ALA A 221 5.91 5.38 7.96
C ALA A 221 7.02 4.36 7.69
N HIS A 222 8.27 4.73 7.97
CA HIS A 222 9.42 3.84 7.83
C HIS A 222 9.30 2.61 8.74
N LEU A 223 8.94 2.79 10.02
CA LEU A 223 8.73 1.67 10.94
C LEU A 223 7.68 0.70 10.41
N LEU A 224 6.53 1.21 9.95
CA LEU A 224 5.45 0.39 9.42
C LEU A 224 5.90 -0.40 8.18
N LEU A 225 6.58 0.24 7.23
CA LEU A 225 7.09 -0.42 6.02
C LEU A 225 8.16 -1.45 6.35
N CYS A 226 9.10 -1.14 7.25
CA CYS A 226 10.11 -2.09 7.71
C CYS A 226 9.48 -3.31 8.37
N LEU A 227 8.47 -3.14 9.24
CA LEU A 227 7.79 -4.26 9.90
C LEU A 227 7.02 -5.16 8.92
N ARG A 228 6.48 -4.57 7.84
CA ARG A 228 5.74 -5.27 6.79
C ARG A 228 6.66 -6.00 5.81
N HIS A 229 7.75 -5.37 5.41
CA HIS A 229 8.63 -5.84 4.34
C HIS A 229 9.98 -6.40 4.85
N LYS A 230 10.05 -6.87 6.10
CA LYS A 230 11.24 -7.57 6.59
C LYS A 230 11.56 -8.76 5.70
N PRO A 231 12.83 -8.96 5.30
CA PRO A 231 13.24 -10.08 4.47
C PRO A 231 12.93 -11.43 5.13
N ASP A 232 13.00 -11.51 6.46
CA ASP A 232 12.69 -12.74 7.21
C ASP A 232 11.24 -13.20 7.05
N LYS A 233 10.31 -12.26 6.86
CA LYS A 233 8.89 -12.55 6.62
C LYS A 233 8.58 -12.83 5.16
N ALA A 234 9.55 -12.66 4.26
CA ALA A 234 9.33 -12.78 2.83
C ALA A 234 8.95 -14.19 2.40
N THR A 235 9.38 -15.23 3.12
CA THR A 235 9.02 -16.62 2.81
C THR A 235 7.71 -17.07 3.41
N GLY A 236 7.14 -16.32 4.36
CA GLY A 236 5.97 -16.78 5.12
C GLY A 236 4.68 -16.93 4.30
N PHE A 237 4.65 -16.50 3.04
CA PHE A 237 3.53 -16.77 2.14
C PHE A 237 3.63 -18.14 1.43
N ILE A 238 4.82 -18.73 1.40
CA ILE A 238 5.08 -19.99 0.71
C ILE A 238 4.41 -21.14 1.46
N ASP A 239 4.35 -21.06 2.79
CA ASP A 239 3.63 -22.04 3.64
C ASP A 239 2.12 -22.10 3.33
N ARG A 240 1.58 -21.06 2.68
CA ARG A 240 0.17 -20.98 2.25
C ARG A 240 -0.02 -21.33 0.77
N CYS A 241 1.05 -21.75 0.10
CA CYS A 241 1.05 -22.03 -1.33
C CYS A 241 1.17 -23.53 -1.58
N GLU A 242 0.20 -24.11 -2.28
CA GLU A 242 0.32 -25.46 -2.82
C GLU A 242 1.18 -25.38 -4.08
N LEU A 243 2.47 -25.71 -3.94
CA LEU A 243 3.39 -25.85 -5.07
C LEU A 243 3.22 -27.21 -5.73
N ALA A 244 3.38 -27.25 -7.05
CA ALA A 244 3.27 -28.51 -7.80
C ALA A 244 4.49 -29.43 -7.59
N ASP A 245 5.67 -28.85 -7.36
CA ASP A 245 6.93 -29.57 -7.20
C ASP A 245 7.72 -29.07 -5.97
N GLU A 246 8.15 -29.98 -5.09
CA GLU A 246 8.96 -29.68 -3.90
C GLU A 246 10.32 -29.06 -4.25
N ARG A 247 10.90 -29.41 -5.41
CA ARG A 247 12.18 -28.84 -5.90
C ARG A 247 12.09 -27.34 -6.21
N ASP A 248 10.89 -26.84 -6.45
CA ASP A 248 10.69 -25.41 -6.72
C ASP A 248 10.64 -24.59 -5.42
N LEU A 249 10.37 -25.21 -4.26
CA LEU A 249 10.22 -24.52 -2.97
C LEU A 249 11.43 -23.64 -2.64
N ASP A 250 12.63 -24.21 -2.70
CA ASP A 250 13.85 -23.49 -2.34
C ASP A 250 14.15 -22.37 -3.34
N SER A 251 13.95 -22.62 -4.63
CA SER A 251 14.09 -21.60 -5.66
C SER A 251 13.11 -20.42 -5.48
N VAL A 252 11.88 -20.70 -5.03
CA VAL A 252 10.85 -19.70 -4.75
C VAL A 252 11.22 -18.92 -3.48
N LYS A 253 11.67 -19.60 -2.43
CA LYS A 253 12.15 -18.99 -1.18
C LYS A 253 13.32 -18.04 -1.45
N ASP A 254 14.29 -18.46 -2.24
CA ASP A 254 15.47 -17.64 -2.53
C ASP A 254 15.11 -16.41 -3.36
N ARG A 255 14.28 -16.58 -4.40
CA ARG A 255 13.76 -15.44 -5.18
C ARG A 255 12.95 -14.47 -4.32
N ALA A 256 12.10 -14.98 -3.42
CA ALA A 256 11.33 -14.16 -2.50
C ALA A 256 12.21 -13.39 -1.51
N LYS A 257 13.21 -14.05 -0.90
CA LYS A 257 14.18 -13.41 0.01
C LYS A 257 14.98 -12.33 -0.68
N MET A 258 15.55 -12.63 -1.85
CA MET A 258 16.38 -11.69 -2.61
C MET A 258 15.59 -10.45 -3.04
N SER A 259 14.39 -10.65 -3.61
CA SER A 259 13.55 -9.53 -4.03
C SER A 259 13.03 -8.69 -2.85
N ALA A 260 12.69 -9.32 -1.72
CA ALA A 260 12.33 -8.61 -0.50
C ALA A 260 13.51 -7.82 0.09
N LEU A 261 14.71 -8.38 0.07
CA LEU A 261 15.93 -7.71 0.53
C LEU A 261 16.26 -6.47 -0.30
N LEU A 262 16.08 -6.53 -1.63
CA LEU A 262 16.26 -5.38 -2.52
C LEU A 262 15.27 -4.26 -2.18
N LEU A 263 13.98 -4.57 -2.02
CA LEU A 263 12.97 -3.59 -1.61
C LEU A 263 13.28 -3.01 -0.22
N TYR A 264 13.68 -3.85 0.74
CA TYR A 264 14.02 -3.42 2.09
C TYR A 264 15.21 -2.44 2.08
N ARG A 265 16.27 -2.74 1.31
CA ARG A 265 17.41 -1.83 1.14
C ARG A 265 17.02 -0.53 0.46
N LEU A 266 16.12 -0.57 -0.52
CA LEU A 266 15.61 0.63 -1.19
C LEU A 266 14.84 1.53 -0.20
N LEU A 267 14.02 0.93 0.66
CA LEU A 267 13.30 1.64 1.73
C LEU A 267 14.24 2.24 2.77
N GLN A 268 15.30 1.53 3.16
CA GLN A 268 16.31 2.05 4.08
C GLN A 268 17.07 3.24 3.49
N LYS A 269 17.52 3.14 2.23
CA LYS A 269 18.14 4.26 1.51
C LYS A 269 17.19 5.46 1.43
N GLY A 270 15.92 5.21 1.15
CA GLY A 270 14.91 6.26 1.09
C GLY A 270 14.69 6.95 2.43
N TYR A 271 14.63 6.18 3.52
CA TYR A 271 14.55 6.77 4.86
C TYR A 271 15.75 7.67 5.16
N SER A 272 16.98 7.19 4.97
CA SER A 272 18.18 7.99 5.24
C SER A 272 18.24 9.26 4.39
N SER A 273 17.86 9.18 3.11
CA SER A 273 17.86 10.33 2.20
C SER A 273 16.80 11.36 2.57
N VAL A 274 15.56 10.94 2.82
CA VAL A 274 14.47 11.85 3.23
C VAL A 274 14.75 12.44 4.60
N MET A 275 15.29 11.65 5.52
CA MET A 275 15.69 12.10 6.84
C MET A 275 16.76 13.20 6.76
N SER A 276 17.78 13.04 5.92
CA SER A 276 18.79 14.09 5.69
C SER A 276 18.15 15.37 5.14
N ALA A 277 17.26 15.24 4.16
CA ALA A 277 16.59 16.40 3.56
C ALA A 277 15.74 17.17 4.58
N ILE A 278 15.01 16.48 5.47
CA ILE A 278 14.23 17.11 6.54
C ILE A 278 15.18 17.85 7.50
N MET A 279 16.29 17.24 7.90
CA MET A 279 17.26 17.88 8.80
C MET A 279 17.88 19.13 8.19
N ASP A 280 18.19 19.11 6.89
CA ASP A 280 18.73 20.26 6.15
C ASP A 280 17.69 21.39 6.04
N GLU A 281 16.41 21.04 5.78
CA GLU A 281 15.30 22.00 5.76
C GLU A 281 15.07 22.65 7.14
N GLU A 282 15.05 21.85 8.22
CA GLU A 282 14.92 22.36 9.60
C GLU A 282 16.09 23.29 9.98
N ALA A 283 17.32 22.93 9.58
CA ALA A 283 18.49 23.77 9.82
C ALA A 283 18.41 25.10 9.05
N ALA A 284 18.00 25.06 7.78
CA ALA A 284 17.79 26.25 6.96
C ALA A 284 16.68 27.15 7.54
N GLU A 285 15.59 26.57 8.03
CA GLU A 285 14.51 27.33 8.66
C GLU A 285 14.95 27.97 9.97
N LYS A 286 15.74 27.26 10.80
CA LYS A 286 16.34 27.82 12.02
C LYS A 286 17.30 28.97 11.69
N GLN A 287 18.09 28.86 10.63
CA GLN A 287 18.96 29.93 10.14
C GLN A 287 18.14 31.15 9.69
N ARG A 288 17.05 30.94 8.94
CA ARG A 288 16.13 32.01 8.50
C ARG A 288 15.46 32.71 9.69
N LYS A 289 15.01 31.96 10.70
CA LYS A 289 14.43 32.52 11.94
C LYS A 289 15.45 33.36 12.71
N LYS A 290 16.71 32.90 12.82
CA LYS A 290 17.80 33.69 13.44
C LYS A 290 18.09 34.97 12.67
N ALA A 291 18.16 34.91 11.34
CA ALA A 291 18.38 36.09 10.50
C ALA A 291 17.21 37.09 10.63
N ALA A 292 15.96 36.61 10.60
CA ALA A 292 14.78 37.45 10.79
C ALA A 292 14.71 38.09 12.18
N ALA A 293 15.08 37.34 13.23
CA ALA A 293 15.18 37.87 14.59
C ALA A 293 16.29 38.92 14.71
N ALA A 294 17.43 38.72 14.05
CA ALA A 294 18.52 39.70 14.02
C ALA A 294 18.10 40.99 13.28
N THR A 295 17.40 40.89 12.14
CA THR A 295 16.89 42.06 11.43
C THR A 295 15.81 42.80 12.22
N ALA A 296 14.90 42.06 12.88
CA ALA A 296 13.87 42.65 13.74
C ALA A 296 14.48 43.34 14.96
N ALA A 297 15.51 42.76 15.59
CA ALA A 297 16.23 43.39 16.69
C ALA A 297 16.97 44.67 16.23
N LEU A 298 17.56 44.66 15.03
CA LEU A 298 18.21 45.84 14.46
C LEU A 298 17.17 46.96 14.20
N GLN A 299 16.02 46.62 13.64
CA GLN A 299 14.92 47.57 13.40
C GLN A 299 14.37 48.13 14.71
N ALA A 300 14.16 47.30 15.72
CA ALA A 300 13.72 47.75 17.04
C ALA A 300 14.74 48.69 17.69
N ALA A 301 16.05 48.40 17.59
CA ALA A 301 17.10 49.27 18.10
C ALA A 301 17.13 50.65 17.39
N ILE A 302 16.95 50.67 16.07
CA ILE A 302 16.83 51.91 15.28
C ILE A 302 15.59 52.70 15.72
N GLN A 303 14.47 52.03 15.95
CA GLN A 303 13.23 52.67 16.39
C GLN A 303 13.37 53.29 17.79
N VAL A 304 14.04 52.59 18.71
CA VAL A 304 14.34 53.10 20.06
C VAL A 304 15.26 54.33 20.01
N GLN A 305 16.30 54.33 19.16
CA GLN A 305 17.17 55.50 18.95
C GLN A 305 16.43 56.69 18.34
N GLN A 306 15.50 56.46 17.39
CA GLN A 306 14.67 57.53 16.84
C GLN A 306 13.74 58.13 17.89
N THR A 307 13.11 57.32 18.75
CA THR A 307 12.31 57.84 19.89
C THR A 307 13.15 58.57 20.94
N GLN A 308 14.41 58.18 21.16
CA GLN A 308 15.31 58.91 22.08
C GLN A 308 15.80 60.24 21.49
N CYS A 309 16.00 60.34 20.17
CA CYS A 309 16.40 61.59 19.52
C CYS A 309 15.25 62.61 19.47
N CYS A 310 14.00 62.13 19.34
CA CYS A 310 12.80 62.96 19.36
C CYS A 310 12.38 63.47 20.76
N ASN A 311 12.96 62.95 21.85
CA ASN A 311 12.62 63.36 23.24
C ASN A 311 13.50 64.49 23.80
N SER A 312 14.26 65.23 22.98
CA SER A 312 15.08 66.36 23.43
C SER A 312 14.40 67.74 23.33
N LYS A 313 13.12 67.81 22.94
CA LYS A 313 12.30 69.03 23.05
C LYS A 313 10.85 68.66 23.35
N LEU A 314 10.38 69.00 24.56
CA LEU A 314 9.09 69.65 24.89
C LEU A 314 8.70 69.37 26.36
N GLU A 315 8.62 70.45 27.14
CA GLU A 315 7.90 70.54 28.43
C GLU A 315 6.38 70.68 28.17
N PRO A 316 5.52 70.46 29.18
CA PRO A 316 4.17 69.92 29.03
C PRO A 316 3.08 71.00 28.98
N GLU A 317 1.98 70.68 28.31
CA GLU A 317 0.71 71.41 28.46
C GLU A 317 -0.43 70.39 28.62
N THR A 318 -1.31 70.75 29.55
CA THR A 318 -2.39 70.00 30.17
C THR A 318 -3.56 69.67 29.23
N GLY A 319 -4.24 68.53 29.45
CA GLY A 319 -5.55 68.26 28.85
C GLY A 319 -6.09 66.85 29.10
N PHE A 320 -6.88 66.69 30.15
CA PHE A 320 -7.68 65.51 30.49
C PHE A 320 -8.86 65.31 29.51
N ASN A 321 -9.08 64.08 29.01
CA ASN A 321 -10.32 63.25 29.11
C ASN A 321 -10.63 62.37 27.87
N ASP A 322 -10.55 61.05 28.10
CA ASP A 322 -11.61 60.02 27.90
C ASP A 322 -12.32 59.80 26.55
N ARG A 323 -12.06 58.64 25.89
CA ARG A 323 -12.94 57.43 25.82
C ARG A 323 -12.67 56.49 24.61
N VAL A 324 -12.22 55.28 24.94
CA VAL A 324 -12.78 53.93 24.65
C VAL A 324 -13.29 53.53 23.24
N ASN A 325 -12.66 52.45 22.71
CA ASN A 325 -13.12 51.37 21.79
C ASN A 325 -13.61 51.74 20.37
N SER A 326 -13.45 50.94 19.32
CA SER A 326 -13.19 49.50 19.15
C SER A 326 -12.68 49.26 17.72
N GLY A 327 -11.71 48.36 17.55
CA GLY A 327 -11.28 47.88 16.24
C GLY A 327 -12.17 46.73 15.74
N GLU A 328 -12.49 46.76 14.45
CA GLU A 328 -12.76 45.57 13.64
C GLU A 328 -12.33 45.85 12.20
N ASN A 329 -11.18 45.31 11.77
CA ASN A 329 -10.89 45.11 10.36
C ASN A 329 -10.78 43.60 10.12
N LYS A 330 -11.88 43.04 9.61
CA LYS A 330 -12.00 41.67 9.10
C LYS A 330 -11.18 41.54 7.82
N ALA A 331 -10.08 40.80 7.88
CA ALA A 331 -9.52 40.14 6.70
C ALA A 331 -9.91 38.66 6.77
N ALA A 332 -10.89 38.29 5.94
CA ALA A 332 -11.37 36.92 5.82
C ALA A 332 -10.29 36.03 5.17
N THR A 333 -9.97 34.96 5.88
CA THR A 333 -9.09 33.88 5.47
C THR A 333 -9.81 32.97 4.47
N ASN A 334 -9.24 32.81 3.27
CA ASN A 334 -9.63 31.75 2.34
C ASN A 334 -9.01 30.43 2.81
N ALA A 335 -9.75 29.68 3.64
CA ALA A 335 -9.39 28.32 4.02
C ALA A 335 -9.91 27.31 2.98
N PHE A 336 -9.03 26.86 2.07
CA PHE A 336 -9.28 25.63 1.32
C PHE A 336 -8.86 24.43 2.18
N GLN A 337 -9.86 23.67 2.61
CA GLN A 337 -9.72 22.51 3.48
C GLN A 337 -9.11 21.33 2.72
N GLY A 338 -7.83 21.07 3.00
CA GLY A 338 -7.11 19.90 2.51
C GLY A 338 -7.70 18.60 3.07
N VAL A 339 -7.92 17.64 2.18
CA VAL A 339 -8.47 16.30 2.46
C VAL A 339 -7.42 15.44 3.18
N PHE A 340 -7.24 15.65 4.49
CA PHE A 340 -6.48 14.73 5.36
C PHE A 340 -6.87 14.81 6.84
N CYS A 341 -8.14 15.07 7.18
CA CYS A 341 -8.63 15.02 8.56
C CYS A 341 -10.02 14.38 8.73
N ARG A 342 -10.44 13.50 7.80
CA ARG A 342 -11.79 12.90 7.89
C ARG A 342 -11.88 11.59 8.69
N ASP A 343 -10.75 10.96 9.03
CA ASP A 343 -10.76 9.63 9.68
C ASP A 343 -10.19 9.58 11.11
N LEU A 344 -9.85 10.72 11.73
CA LEU A 344 -9.52 10.79 13.17
C LEU A 344 -10.61 11.45 14.02
N ALA A 345 -11.56 12.17 13.41
CA ALA A 345 -12.71 12.74 14.11
C ALA A 345 -13.81 11.69 14.44
N ALA A 346 -13.79 10.53 13.78
CA ALA A 346 -14.78 9.47 13.97
C ALA A 346 -14.53 8.57 15.20
N VAL A 347 -13.36 8.63 15.83
CA VAL A 347 -13.07 7.85 17.06
C VAL A 347 -13.20 8.71 18.33
N GLY A 348 -13.14 10.04 18.21
CA GLY A 348 -13.36 10.98 19.32
C GLY A 348 -14.83 11.33 19.60
N SER A 349 -15.71 11.28 18.60
CA SER A 349 -17.14 11.62 18.77
C SER A 349 -18.04 10.43 19.13
N LEU A 350 -17.52 9.20 19.12
CA LEU A 350 -18.27 7.99 19.48
C LEU A 350 -18.13 7.61 20.97
N LEU A 351 -17.29 8.32 21.73
CA LEU A 351 -17.09 8.11 23.17
C LEU A 351 -17.65 9.26 24.05
N SER A 352 -18.24 10.31 23.46
CA SER A 352 -18.80 11.45 24.20
C SER A 352 -20.33 11.56 24.18
N GLN A 353 -21.04 10.57 23.61
CA GLN A 353 -22.52 10.53 23.62
C GLN A 353 -23.11 9.45 24.53
N VAL A 354 -22.41 9.09 25.61
CA VAL A 354 -23.04 8.37 26.73
C VAL A 354 -23.47 9.39 27.78
N GLY A 355 -24.74 9.80 27.71
CA GLY A 355 -25.40 10.47 28.82
C GLY A 355 -26.08 11.79 28.48
N PHE A 356 -27.13 11.77 27.65
CA PHE A 356 -28.30 12.63 27.85
C PHE A 356 -29.52 12.00 27.19
N ASN A 357 -30.46 11.54 28.02
CA ASN A 357 -31.81 11.17 27.62
C ASN A 357 -32.51 12.37 26.97
N ARG A 358 -32.76 12.32 25.66
CA ARG A 358 -33.82 13.12 25.01
C ARG A 358 -34.60 12.23 24.03
N PRO A 359 -35.95 12.21 24.10
CA PRO A 359 -36.76 11.43 23.18
C PRO A 359 -36.75 12.08 21.79
N ILE A 360 -36.46 11.28 20.77
CA ILE A 360 -36.51 11.68 19.35
C ILE A 360 -37.95 11.48 18.86
N PRO A 361 -38.62 12.50 18.30
CA PRO A 361 -39.92 12.32 17.66
C PRO A 361 -39.74 11.68 16.27
N VAL A 362 -40.29 10.48 16.09
CA VAL A 362 -40.33 9.78 14.80
C VAL A 362 -41.56 10.28 14.02
N LYS A 363 -41.35 10.88 12.85
CA LYS A 363 -42.40 11.06 11.85
C LYS A 363 -42.44 9.82 10.95
N TYR A 364 -43.54 9.07 11.03
CA TYR A 364 -43.88 7.97 10.14
C TYR A 364 -44.73 8.50 8.98
N GLU A 365 -44.11 8.72 7.82
CA GLU A 365 -44.77 8.87 6.52
C GLU A 365 -43.75 8.33 5.48
N ALA A 366 -44.02 7.42 4.55
CA ALA A 366 -45.21 6.67 4.18
C ALA A 366 -44.75 5.37 3.47
N LEU A 367 -45.45 4.27 3.75
CA LEU A 367 -45.44 3.03 2.99
C LEU A 367 -46.67 3.06 2.06
N SER A 368 -46.45 2.97 0.75
CA SER A 368 -47.35 2.57 -0.37
C SER A 368 -46.98 3.42 -1.60
N CYS A 369 -46.70 2.90 -2.79
CA CYS A 369 -47.19 1.69 -3.45
C CYS A 369 -46.06 0.81 -4.01
#